data_AF-G5Q1D2-F1
#
_entry.id   AF-G5Q1D2-F1
#
_cell.length_a   1.000
_cell.length_b   1.000
_cell.length_c   1.000
_cell.angle_alpha   90.00
_cell.angle_beta   90.00
_cell.angle_gamma   90.00
#
_symmetry.space_group_name_H-M   'P 1'
#
loop_
_entity.id
_entity.type
_entity.pdbx_description
1 polymer ?
#
loop_
_entity_poly.entity_id
_entity_poly.type
_entity_poly.pdbx_seq_one_letter_code
_entity_poly.pdbx_strand_id
1 'polypeptide(L)' 'MNMLEKVQSQLEHLSKSERKVADVILAAPGRSIHLSIAMLAQEANVS' A
#
# COMPACT_ATOMS: atom_id res chain seq x y z
N MET A 1 14.52 -2.24 -11.32
CA MET A 1 13.38 -1.68 -10.57
C MET A 1 12.43 -2.81 -10.18
N ASN A 2 12.37 -3.12 -8.89
CA ASN A 2 11.41 -4.07 -8.34
C ASN A 2 10.04 -3.41 -8.08
N MET A 3 9.04 -4.18 -7.66
CA MET A 3 7.68 -3.67 -7.44
C MET A 3 7.63 -2.61 -6.32
N LEU A 4 8.40 -2.75 -5.25
CA LEU A 4 8.42 -1.80 -4.13
C LEU A 4 9.02 -0.46 -4.56
N GLU A 5 10.06 -0.48 -5.39
CA GLU A 5 10.63 0.72 -5.99
C GLU A 5 9.61 1.43 -6.89
N LYS A 6 8.85 0.67 -7.71
CA LYS A 6 7.79 1.23 -8.54
C LYS A 6 6.69 1.89 -7.72
N VAL A 7 6.24 1.25 -6.62
CA VAL A 7 5.23 1.83 -5.72
C VAL A 7 5.73 3.13 -5.10
N GLN A 8 6.98 3.17 -4.63
CA GLN A 8 7.57 4.39 -4.09
C GLN A 8 7.63 5.53 -5.11
N SER A 9 8.09 5.26 -6.34
CA SER A 9 8.12 6.27 -7.41
C SER A 9 6.74 6.73 -7.89
N GLN A 10 5.67 6.01 -7.55
CA GLN A 10 4.31 6.41 -7.90
C GLN A 10 3.58 7.10 -6.74
N LEU A 11 4.12 7.09 -5.51
CA LEU A 11 3.48 7.66 -4.32
C LEU A 11 2.98 9.09 -4.55
N GLU A 12 3.77 9.91 -5.24
CA GLU A 12 3.42 11.31 -5.55
C GLU A 12 2.20 11.45 -6.47
N HIS A 13 1.95 10.47 -7.34
CA HIS A 13 0.81 10.42 -8.26
C HIS A 13 -0.43 9.73 -7.68
N LEU A 14 -0.30 9.05 -6.53
CA LEU A 14 -1.40 8.35 -5.87
C LEU A 14 -2.37 9.32 -5.19
N SER A 15 -3.66 8.98 -5.29
CA SER A 15 -4.75 9.59 -4.52
C SER A 15 -4.55 9.38 -3.02
N LYS A 16 -5.23 10.17 -2.18
CA LYS A 16 -5.12 10.07 -0.72
C LYS A 16 -5.37 8.66 -0.20
N SER A 17 -6.38 7.96 -0.73
CA SER A 17 -6.74 6.60 -0.32
C SER A 17 -5.69 5.58 -0.79
N GLU A 18 -5.22 5.68 -2.03
CA GLU A 18 -4.20 4.81 -2.60
C GLU A 18 -2.86 4.96 -1.88
N ARG A 19 -2.49 6.19 -1.51
CA ARG A 19 -1.27 6.49 -0.74
C ARG A 19 -1.29 5.84 0.63
N LYS A 20 -2.44 5.85 1.31
CA LYS A 20 -2.60 5.17 2.61
C LYS A 20 -2.41 3.66 2.49
N VAL A 21 -2.95 3.06 1.44
CA VAL A 21 -2.76 1.62 1.18
C VAL A 21 -1.30 1.32 0.82
N ALA A 22 -0.67 2.15 -0.02
CA ALA A 22 0.72 2.01 -0.39
C ALA A 22 1.66 2.15 0.82
N ASP A 23 1.38 3.05 1.75
CA ASP A 23 2.15 3.22 2.99
C ASP A 23 2.11 1.96 3.87
N VAL A 24 0.93 1.35 4.04
CA VAL A 24 0.77 0.07 4.75
C VAL A 24 1.56 -1.06 4.07
N ILE A 25 1.53 -1.13 2.74
CA ILE A 25 2.26 -2.13 1.96
C ILE A 25 3.77 -1.93 2.09
N LEU A 26 4.25 -0.68 2.02
CA LEU A 26 5.67 -0.35 2.12
C LEU A 26 6.22 -0.52 3.54
N ALA A 27 5.41 -0.28 4.58
CA ALA A 27 5.79 -0.47 5.97
C ALA A 27 5.99 -1.95 6.33
N ALA A 28 5.19 -2.86 5.76
CA ALA A 28 5.32 -4.30 5.99
C ALA A 28 4.98 -5.14 4.74
N PRO A 29 5.87 -5.21 3.74
CA PRO A 29 5.62 -5.92 2.48
C PRO A 29 5.34 -7.41 2.68
N GLY A 30 6.11 -8.06 3.56
CA GLY A 30 5.97 -9.48 3.87
C GLY A 30 4.69 -9.82 4.61
N ARG A 31 4.11 -8.88 5.39
CA ARG A 31 2.78 -9.07 6.01
C ARG A 31 1.69 -8.85 4.97
N SER A 32 1.84 -7.81 4.15
CA SER A 32 0.84 -7.38 3.16
C SER A 32 0.50 -8.43 2.11
N ILE A 33 1.45 -9.29 1.73
CA ILE A 33 1.21 -10.40 0.80
C ILE A 33 0.25 -11.48 1.36
N HIS A 34 0.04 -11.51 2.68
CA HIS A 34 -0.88 -12.44 3.34
C HIS A 34 -2.22 -11.78 3.70
N LEU A 35 -2.37 -10.48 3.44
CA LEU A 35 -3.59 -9.75 3.74
C LEU A 35 -4.58 -9.82 2.57
N SER A 36 -5.87 -9.92 2.91
CA SER A 36 -6.94 -9.70 1.92
C SER A 36 -7.06 -8.20 1.61
N ILE A 37 -7.67 -7.88 0.47
CA ILE A 37 -7.91 -6.49 0.06
C ILE A 37 -8.76 -5.73 1.10
N ALA A 38 -9.74 -6.40 1.71
CA ALA A 38 -10.56 -5.81 2.77
C ALA A 38 -9.73 -5.47 4.03
N MET A 39 -8.79 -6.35 4.42
CA MET A 39 -7.89 -6.08 5.54
C MET A 39 -6.91 -4.95 5.21
N LEU A 40 -6.36 -4.90 4.00
CA LEU A 40 -5.51 -3.78 3.57
C LEU A 40 -6.25 -2.44 3.60
N ALA A 41 -7.50 -2.40 3.15
CA ALA A 41 -8.34 -1.21 3.20
C ALA A 41 -8.63 -0.78 4.66
N GLN A 42 -8.85 -1.76 5.54
CA GLN A 42 -9.09 -1.50 6.97
C GLN A 42 -7.84 -0.95 7.66
N GLU A 43 -6.68 -1.57 7.48
CA GLU A 43 -5.40 -1.12 8.04
C GLU A 43 -5.01 0.28 7.50
N ALA A 44 -5.33 0.55 6.23
CA ALA A 44 -5.11 1.86 5.60
C ALA A 44 -6.17 2.91 5.99
N ASN A 45 -7.22 2.54 6.71
CA ASN A 45 -8.34 3.40 7.07
C ASN A 45 -8.94 4.10 5.84
N VAL A 46 -9.33 3.29 4.84
CA VAL A 46 -9.98 3.73 3.60
C VAL A 46 -11.30 3.00 3.30
N SER A 47 -11.70 2.05 4.17
CA SER A 47 -12.98 1.33 4.12
C SER A 47 -14.16 2.16 4.62
#